data_AF-A0A1Y3AW25-F1
#
_entry.id   AF-A0A1Y3AW25-F1
#
_cell.length_a   1.000
_cell.length_b   1.000
_cell.length_c   1.000
_cell.angle_alpha   90.00
_cell.angle_beta   90.00
_cell.angle_gamma   90.00
#
_symmetry.space_group_name_H-M   'P 1'
#
loop_
_entity.id
_entity.type
_entity.pdbx_description
1 polymer ?
#
loop_
_entity_poly.entity_id
_entity_poly.type
_entity_poly.pdbx_seq_one_letter_code
_entity_poly.pdbx_strand_id
1 'polypeptide(L)'
;MPGSLDLSTGLYPQQPLHPCLFPQAFRLSTIRSVTNPHRAQYFGVDFIGTSGENIDSIRSCTIWNEPIEIMRNLLQWSHLAPTCPDLLHSYPFSQHDPLVIDQYPHVLFAGNQPEFSCATFDVPISEQTTDFETKTKTIRLISVPSFREKHIGVMVNIRTLECEIRAEAPPPPLQIAAIPYWPGCKCNANLLTILEPDIPSG
;
A
#
# COMPACT_ATOMS: atom_id res chain seq x y z
N MET A 1 -2.52 3.47 -5.72
CA MET A 1 -1.10 3.53 -5.32
C MET A 1 -0.38 2.46 -6.11
N PRO A 2 0.73 2.78 -6.79
CA PRO A 2 1.51 1.79 -7.54
C PRO A 2 2.27 0.84 -6.60
N GLY A 3 2.53 -0.38 -7.06
CA GLY A 3 3.51 -1.30 -6.49
C GLY A 3 4.72 -1.52 -7.40
N SER A 4 5.65 -2.37 -6.96
CA SER A 4 6.92 -2.67 -7.66
C SER A 4 6.78 -3.21 -9.08
N LEU A 5 5.68 -3.90 -9.41
CA LEU A 5 5.43 -4.51 -10.72
C LEU A 5 4.49 -3.68 -11.61
N ASP A 6 4.04 -2.51 -11.13
CA ASP A 6 3.14 -1.67 -11.90
C ASP A 6 3.87 -0.82 -12.95
N LEU A 7 3.12 -0.35 -13.95
CA LEU A 7 3.60 0.59 -14.99
C LEU A 7 3.78 2.02 -14.41
N SER A 8 4.71 2.14 -13.48
CA SER A 8 5.16 3.38 -12.86
C SER A 8 6.70 3.41 -12.82
N THR A 9 7.25 4.45 -12.19
CA THR A 9 8.67 4.53 -11.86
C THR A 9 9.08 3.34 -10.99
N GLY A 10 10.13 2.61 -11.40
CA GLY A 10 10.71 1.53 -10.61
C GLY A 10 11.56 2.01 -9.42
N LEU A 11 12.00 3.26 -9.44
CA LEU A 11 12.68 3.93 -8.33
C LEU A 11 11.67 4.43 -7.29
N TYR A 12 12.06 4.38 -6.03
CA TYR A 12 11.31 4.90 -4.89
C TYR A 12 11.61 6.39 -4.64
N PRO A 13 10.62 7.23 -4.27
CA PRO A 13 9.19 7.05 -4.35
C PRO A 13 8.66 6.86 -5.78
N GLN A 14 7.69 5.96 -5.95
CA GLN A 14 7.06 5.69 -7.23
C GLN A 14 5.99 6.75 -7.57
N GLN A 15 5.96 7.18 -8.83
CA GLN A 15 5.01 8.17 -9.32
C GLN A 15 3.58 7.61 -9.47
N PRO A 16 2.54 8.45 -9.51
CA PRO A 16 1.18 7.98 -9.77
C PRO A 16 1.06 7.29 -11.14
N LEU A 17 0.24 6.26 -11.23
CA LEU A 17 -0.15 5.63 -12.50
C LEU A 17 -0.80 6.66 -13.43
N HIS A 18 -0.41 6.62 -14.70
CA HIS A 18 -0.90 7.55 -15.70
C HIS A 18 -2.38 7.28 -16.07
N PRO A 19 -3.23 8.32 -16.20
CA PRO A 19 -4.67 8.16 -16.50
C PRO A 19 -4.99 7.36 -17.76
N CYS A 20 -4.10 7.34 -18.74
CA CYS A 20 -4.30 6.57 -19.98
C CYS A 20 -4.44 5.06 -19.75
N LEU A 21 -3.95 4.54 -18.62
CA LEU A 21 -4.10 3.14 -18.25
C LEU A 21 -5.55 2.78 -17.88
N PHE A 22 -6.36 3.77 -17.47
CA PHE A 22 -7.73 3.56 -17.00
C PHE A 22 -8.71 4.61 -17.59
N PRO A 23 -8.92 4.63 -18.91
CA PRO A 23 -9.66 5.69 -19.59
C PRO A 23 -11.12 5.81 -19.14
N GLN A 24 -11.77 4.72 -18.72
CA GLN A 24 -13.14 4.77 -18.18
C GLN A 24 -13.16 5.24 -16.72
N ALA A 25 -12.21 4.78 -15.92
CA ALA A 25 -12.12 5.07 -14.50
C ALA A 25 -11.86 6.57 -14.24
N PHE A 26 -10.93 7.17 -15.00
CA PHE A 26 -10.58 8.59 -14.86
C PHE A 26 -11.63 9.58 -15.37
N ARG A 27 -12.74 9.10 -15.92
CA ARG A 27 -13.92 9.95 -16.18
C ARG A 27 -14.67 10.28 -14.88
N LEU A 28 -14.47 9.48 -13.83
CA LEU A 28 -15.09 9.69 -12.52
C LEU A 28 -14.26 10.68 -11.69
N SER A 29 -14.90 11.67 -11.08
CA SER A 29 -14.25 12.63 -10.18
C SER A 29 -13.80 12.02 -8.85
N THR A 30 -14.20 10.78 -8.58
CA THR A 30 -13.93 10.05 -7.33
C THR A 30 -12.61 9.28 -7.35
N ILE A 31 -12.01 9.08 -8.53
CA ILE A 31 -10.77 8.33 -8.67
C ILE A 31 -9.56 9.26 -8.61
N ARG A 32 -8.55 8.83 -7.86
CA ARG A 32 -7.26 9.51 -7.75
C ARG A 32 -6.15 8.47 -7.84
N SER A 33 -5.22 8.71 -8.75
CA SER A 33 -3.93 8.02 -8.74
C SER A 33 -2.96 8.81 -7.87
N VAL A 34 -2.21 8.09 -7.05
CA VAL A 34 -1.36 8.64 -5.99
C VAL A 34 0.00 7.95 -6.01
N THR A 35 1.02 8.58 -5.41
CA THR A 35 2.39 8.08 -5.28
C THR A 35 2.49 6.89 -4.31
N ASN A 36 3.62 6.20 -4.30
CA ASN A 36 4.04 5.28 -3.23
C ASN A 36 5.43 5.72 -2.72
N PRO A 37 5.60 6.12 -1.44
CA PRO A 37 4.60 6.20 -0.38
C PRO A 37 3.49 7.23 -0.66
N HIS A 38 2.37 7.10 0.05
CA HIS A 38 1.27 8.05 0.02
C HIS A 38 0.94 8.56 1.42
N ARG A 39 0.73 9.88 1.56
CA ARG A 39 0.20 10.51 2.76
C ARG A 39 -1.13 11.19 2.45
N ALA A 40 -2.14 10.96 3.28
CA ALA A 40 -3.47 11.56 3.13
C ALA A 40 -4.17 11.75 4.47
N GLN A 41 -4.98 12.79 4.55
CA GLN A 41 -5.78 13.08 5.74
C GLN A 41 -7.27 12.86 5.46
N TYR A 42 -7.93 12.08 6.32
CA TYR A 42 -9.35 11.80 6.25
C TYR A 42 -10.02 12.14 7.58
N PHE A 43 -10.94 13.10 7.58
CA PHE A 43 -11.67 13.55 8.77
C PHE A 43 -10.76 13.87 9.97
N GLY A 44 -9.62 14.52 9.72
CA GLY A 44 -8.63 14.86 10.75
C GLY A 44 -7.62 13.77 11.08
N VAL A 45 -7.85 12.53 10.64
CA VAL A 45 -6.93 11.40 10.84
C VAL A 45 -5.92 11.35 9.69
N ASP A 46 -4.64 11.27 10.02
CA ASP A 46 -3.52 11.32 9.08
C ASP A 46 -2.99 9.91 8.84
N PHE A 47 -2.92 9.53 7.58
CA PHE A 47 -2.51 8.22 7.11
C PHE A 47 -1.23 8.33 6.30
N ILE A 48 -0.27 7.46 6.57
CA ILE A 48 0.84 7.16 5.67
C ILE A 48 0.74 5.70 5.27
N GLY A 49 0.87 5.44 3.97
CA GLY A 49 0.79 4.12 3.37
C GLY A 49 1.95 3.83 2.45
N THR A 50 2.43 2.59 2.47
CA THR A 50 3.36 2.04 1.48
C THR A 50 2.80 0.77 0.84
N SER A 51 3.26 0.42 -0.36
CA SER A 51 2.86 -0.84 -1.03
C SER A 51 3.59 -2.09 -0.52
N GLY A 52 4.49 -1.94 0.46
CA GLY A 52 5.14 -3.03 1.20
C GLY A 52 6.63 -3.22 0.91
N GLU A 53 7.15 -2.64 -0.18
CA GLU A 53 8.52 -2.88 -0.64
C GLU A 53 9.58 -2.47 0.39
N ASN A 54 9.32 -1.40 1.14
CA ASN A 54 10.20 -0.92 2.19
C ASN A 54 10.33 -1.92 3.35
N ILE A 55 9.24 -2.59 3.71
CA ILE A 55 9.26 -3.63 4.76
C ILE A 55 10.00 -4.86 4.27
N ASP A 56 9.70 -5.31 3.05
CA ASP A 56 10.33 -6.50 2.47
C ASP A 56 11.84 -6.31 2.29
N SER A 57 12.27 -5.10 1.92
CA SER A 57 13.68 -4.72 1.84
C SER A 57 14.39 -4.85 3.21
N ILE A 58 13.78 -4.37 4.29
CA ILE A 58 14.34 -4.52 5.65
C ILE A 58 14.35 -5.99 6.08
N ARG A 59 13.25 -6.73 5.83
CA ARG A 59 13.16 -8.16 6.12
C ARG A 59 14.29 -8.94 5.44
N SER A 60 14.65 -8.57 4.20
CA SER A 60 15.71 -9.26 3.45
C SER A 60 17.11 -9.11 4.04
N CYS A 61 17.36 -8.08 4.85
CA CYS A 61 18.69 -7.77 5.40
C CYS A 61 18.76 -7.84 6.93
N THR A 62 17.68 -8.24 7.60
CA THR A 62 17.61 -8.29 9.07
C THR A 62 17.03 -9.63 9.55
N ILE A 63 17.08 -9.86 10.86
CA ILE A 63 16.48 -11.05 11.49
C ILE A 63 14.97 -10.90 11.75
N TRP A 64 14.40 -9.71 11.51
CA TRP A 64 13.00 -9.42 11.80
C TRP A 64 12.09 -10.00 10.73
N ASN A 65 11.20 -10.90 11.14
CA ASN A 65 10.22 -11.51 10.24
C ASN A 65 8.88 -10.77 10.27
N GLU A 66 8.49 -10.28 11.46
CA GLU A 66 7.19 -9.67 11.67
C GLU A 66 7.09 -8.25 11.08
N PRO A 67 6.16 -7.99 10.14
CA PRO A 67 6.00 -6.67 9.52
C PRO A 67 5.81 -5.56 10.55
N ILE A 68 5.04 -5.84 11.60
CA ILE A 68 4.72 -4.85 12.64
C ILE A 68 5.96 -4.41 13.43
N GLU A 69 6.89 -5.32 13.69
CA GLU A 69 8.15 -4.98 14.37
C GLU A 69 8.99 -4.04 13.51
N ILE A 70 9.10 -4.34 12.21
CA ILE A 70 9.77 -3.48 11.24
C ILE A 70 9.10 -2.10 11.19
N MET A 71 7.76 -2.04 11.14
CA MET A 71 7.02 -0.76 11.14
C MET A 71 7.25 0.07 12.41
N ARG A 72 7.36 -0.56 13.58
CA ARG A 72 7.74 0.15 14.82
C ARG A 72 9.13 0.76 14.69
N ASN A 73 10.08 0.00 14.17
CA ASN A 73 11.45 0.48 13.96
C ASN A 73 11.50 1.64 12.95
N LEU A 74 10.74 1.58 11.85
CA LEU A 74 10.60 2.69 10.89
C LEU A 74 10.16 3.98 11.57
N LEU A 75 9.16 3.91 12.46
CA LEU A 75 8.72 5.07 13.24
C LEU A 75 9.76 5.54 14.26
N GLN A 76 10.45 4.60 14.93
CA GLN A 76 11.51 4.94 15.87
C GLN A 76 12.68 5.65 15.17
N TRP A 77 13.03 5.25 13.97
CA TRP A 77 14.05 5.89 13.14
C TRP A 77 13.55 7.14 12.42
N SER A 78 12.24 7.40 12.47
CA SER A 78 11.58 8.50 11.75
C SER A 78 11.91 8.48 10.25
N HIS A 79 11.93 7.29 9.64
CA HIS A 79 12.28 7.11 8.23
C HIS A 79 11.50 5.94 7.61
N LEU A 80 10.88 6.15 6.45
CA LEU A 80 9.99 5.17 5.81
C LEU A 80 10.73 4.03 5.10
N ALA A 81 11.90 4.29 4.53
CA ALA A 81 12.68 3.28 3.82
C ALA A 81 14.19 3.52 3.97
N PRO A 82 14.78 3.24 5.15
CA PRO A 82 16.20 3.47 5.44
C PRO A 82 17.14 2.59 4.60
N THR A 83 16.62 1.56 3.95
CA THR A 83 17.37 0.70 3.02
C THR A 83 17.50 1.30 1.62
N CYS A 84 16.90 2.47 1.37
CA CYS A 84 17.16 3.25 0.18
C CYS A 84 18.51 3.98 0.30
N PRO A 85 19.30 4.10 -0.77
CA PRO A 85 19.09 3.55 -2.12
C PRO A 85 19.61 2.11 -2.31
N ASP A 86 20.29 1.53 -1.31
CA ASP A 86 21.15 0.36 -1.48
C ASP A 86 20.41 -0.95 -1.83
N LEU A 87 19.31 -1.25 -1.11
CA LEU A 87 18.50 -2.45 -1.36
C LEU A 87 17.20 -2.11 -2.09
N LEU A 88 16.58 -0.99 -1.73
CA LEU A 88 15.43 -0.45 -2.44
C LEU A 88 15.91 0.77 -3.23
N HIS A 89 16.00 0.63 -4.55
CA HIS A 89 16.52 1.71 -5.39
C HIS A 89 15.63 2.94 -5.30
N SER A 90 16.23 4.09 -4.99
CA SER A 90 15.53 5.37 -4.87
C SER A 90 16.05 6.41 -5.85
N TYR A 91 15.23 7.43 -6.09
CA TYR A 91 15.64 8.61 -6.82
C TYR A 91 16.68 9.40 -6.00
N PRO A 92 17.78 9.88 -6.61
CA PRO A 92 18.83 10.60 -5.88
C PRO A 92 18.39 12.04 -5.56
N PHE A 93 17.70 12.22 -4.44
CA PHE A 93 17.34 13.55 -3.94
C PHE A 93 18.58 14.29 -3.43
N SER A 94 18.75 15.54 -3.86
CA SER A 94 19.96 16.34 -3.55
C SER A 94 19.79 17.30 -2.38
N GLN A 95 18.55 17.71 -2.06
CA GLN A 95 18.28 18.77 -1.08
C GLN A 95 17.57 18.25 0.18
N HIS A 96 16.53 17.43 -0.01
CA HIS A 96 15.68 16.94 1.06
C HIS A 96 15.23 15.52 0.74
N ASP A 97 15.26 14.65 1.74
CA ASP A 97 14.82 13.27 1.61
C ASP A 97 13.32 13.15 1.94
N PRO A 98 12.45 12.84 0.95
CA PRO A 98 11.01 12.75 1.16
C PRO A 98 10.59 11.52 1.98
N LEU A 99 11.52 10.61 2.31
CA LEU A 99 11.25 9.39 3.08
C LEU A 99 11.42 9.61 4.58
N VAL A 100 11.94 10.76 5.00
CA VAL A 100 12.01 11.17 6.41
C VAL A 100 10.60 11.50 6.93
N ILE A 101 10.29 11.03 8.14
CA ILE A 101 9.00 11.25 8.81
C ILE A 101 9.14 12.48 9.72
N ASP A 102 8.78 13.66 9.19
CA ASP A 102 8.81 14.90 9.99
C ASP A 102 7.73 14.95 11.07
N GLN A 103 6.59 14.31 10.78
CA GLN A 103 5.42 14.30 11.66
C GLN A 103 4.84 12.90 11.70
N TYR A 104 4.68 12.37 12.91
CA TYR A 104 4.07 11.07 13.12
C TYR A 104 2.63 11.03 12.61
N PRO A 105 2.25 10.03 11.80
CA PRO A 105 0.87 9.88 11.36
C PRO A 105 0.00 9.34 12.51
N HIS A 106 -1.32 9.31 12.30
CA HIS A 106 -2.22 8.58 13.20
C HIS A 106 -2.28 7.09 12.83
N VAL A 107 -2.15 6.79 11.53
CA VAL A 107 -2.11 5.43 10.99
C VAL A 107 -0.93 5.28 10.02
N LEU A 108 -0.10 4.27 10.24
CA LEU A 108 0.89 3.80 9.28
C LEU A 108 0.46 2.42 8.80
N PHE A 109 0.31 2.23 7.50
CA PHE A 109 0.00 0.93 6.92
C PHE A 109 0.99 0.51 5.84
N ALA A 110 1.16 -0.79 5.68
CA ALA A 110 1.94 -1.37 4.60
C ALA A 110 1.14 -2.45 3.88
N GLY A 111 1.12 -2.37 2.55
CA GLY A 111 0.47 -3.31 1.66
C GLY A 111 1.29 -4.59 1.42
N ASN A 112 0.64 -5.55 0.77
CA ASN A 112 1.25 -6.80 0.25
C ASN A 112 2.05 -7.60 1.28
N GLN A 113 1.66 -7.56 2.56
CA GLN A 113 2.33 -8.31 3.61
C GLN A 113 1.87 -9.78 3.63
N PRO A 114 2.65 -10.70 4.23
CA PRO A 114 2.28 -12.12 4.27
C PRO A 114 1.01 -12.37 5.10
N GLU A 115 0.83 -11.66 6.20
CA GLU A 115 -0.30 -11.83 7.12
C GLU A 115 -0.86 -10.50 7.63
N PHE A 116 -2.14 -10.53 8.01
CA PHE A 116 -2.76 -9.41 8.69
C PHE A 116 -2.22 -9.31 10.11
N SER A 117 -1.79 -8.11 10.50
CA SER A 117 -1.41 -7.81 11.86
C SER A 117 -1.66 -6.34 12.18
N CYS A 118 -1.93 -6.05 13.43
CA CYS A 118 -2.30 -4.71 13.89
C CYS A 118 -1.70 -4.46 15.27
N ALA A 119 -1.11 -3.28 15.47
CA ALA A 119 -0.57 -2.88 16.76
C ALA A 119 -0.64 -1.38 16.97
N THR A 120 -0.38 -0.96 18.21
CA THR A 120 -0.19 0.44 18.57
C THR A 120 1.28 0.72 18.87
N PHE A 121 1.67 1.98 18.69
CA PHE A 121 2.98 2.51 19.03
C PHE A 121 2.80 3.90 19.62
N ASP A 122 3.25 4.11 20.86
CA ASP A 122 3.08 5.36 21.59
C ASP A 122 4.35 6.20 21.50
N VAL A 123 4.19 7.46 21.13
CA VAL A 123 5.28 8.44 21.01
C VAL A 123 5.03 9.59 21.98
N PRO A 124 6.05 10.06 22.74
CA PRO A 124 5.89 11.28 23.53
C PRO A 124 5.65 12.48 22.62
N ILE A 125 4.61 13.29 22.89
CA ILE A 125 4.39 14.53 22.14
C ILE A 125 5.37 15.57 22.67
N SER A 126 6.35 15.93 21.85
CA SER A 126 7.19 17.10 22.09
C SER A 126 6.47 18.34 21.59
N GLU A 127 5.51 18.85 22.36
CA GLU A 127 5.06 20.22 22.16
C GLU A 127 5.38 21.07 23.38
N GLN A 128 5.89 22.26 23.06
CA GLN A 128 6.20 23.41 23.90
C GLN A 128 4.92 24.02 24.49
N THR A 129 4.00 23.18 24.96
CA THR A 129 2.70 23.58 25.49
C THR A 129 2.79 23.45 27.00
N THR A 130 2.49 24.55 27.68
CA THR A 130 2.69 24.84 29.10
C THR A 130 1.88 23.99 30.08
N ASP A 131 1.40 22.82 29.66
CA ASP A 131 0.57 21.94 30.47
C ASP A 131 1.36 20.68 30.88
N PHE A 132 1.51 20.50 32.19
CA PHE A 132 2.36 19.48 32.84
C PHE A 132 1.87 18.02 32.70
N GLU A 133 0.96 17.72 31.78
CA GLU A 133 0.56 16.34 31.46
C GLU A 133 1.26 15.88 30.18
N THR A 134 2.15 14.90 30.31
CA THR A 134 2.80 14.21 29.18
C THR A 134 1.73 13.58 28.28
N LYS A 135 1.29 14.31 27.26
CA LYS A 135 0.42 13.77 26.21
C LYS A 135 1.26 12.83 25.35
N THR A 136 0.87 11.55 25.31
CA THR A 136 1.41 10.59 24.34
C THR A 136 0.54 10.58 23.09
N LYS A 137 1.15 10.44 21.92
CA LYS A 137 0.48 10.20 20.65
C LYS A 137 0.52 8.71 20.34
N THR A 138 -0.64 8.07 20.31
CA THR A 138 -0.76 6.68 19.89
C THR A 138 -0.92 6.60 18.37
N ILE A 139 -0.08 5.78 17.75
CA ILE A 139 -0.05 5.54 16.31
C ILE A 139 -0.52 4.11 16.05
N ARG A 140 -1.40 3.94 15.07
CA ARG A 140 -1.89 2.63 14.63
C ARG A 140 -1.03 2.08 13.51
N LEU A 141 -0.48 0.89 13.70
CA LEU A 141 0.29 0.14 12.69
C LEU A 141 -0.58 -0.95 12.09
N ILE A 142 -0.61 -1.04 10.76
CA ILE A 142 -1.45 -2.00 10.04
C ILE A 142 -0.63 -2.71 8.96
N SER A 143 -0.49 -4.02 9.11
CA SER A 143 0.02 -4.93 8.07
C SER A 143 -1.16 -5.43 7.25
N VAL A 144 -1.28 -4.96 6.00
CA VAL A 144 -2.36 -5.36 5.09
C VAL A 144 -1.88 -6.56 4.26
N PRO A 145 -2.55 -7.73 4.37
CA PRO A 145 -2.09 -8.92 3.67
C PRO A 145 -2.29 -8.81 2.15
N SER A 146 -1.54 -9.61 1.40
CA SER A 146 -1.79 -9.80 -0.04
C SER A 146 -3.20 -10.33 -0.29
N PHE A 147 -4.06 -9.50 -0.90
CA PHE A 147 -5.43 -9.90 -1.22
C PHE A 147 -5.47 -11.10 -2.17
N ARG A 148 -4.48 -11.21 -3.07
CA ARG A 148 -4.37 -12.32 -4.03
C ARG A 148 -4.28 -13.68 -3.34
N GLU A 149 -3.63 -13.74 -2.18
CA GLU A 149 -3.37 -14.99 -1.47
C GLU A 149 -4.36 -15.23 -0.33
N LYS A 150 -4.72 -14.18 0.40
CA LYS A 150 -5.52 -14.29 1.62
C LYS A 150 -7.00 -13.95 1.43
N HIS A 151 -7.36 -13.20 0.38
CA HIS A 151 -8.72 -12.67 0.15
C HIS A 151 -9.27 -11.87 1.35
N ILE A 152 -8.40 -11.11 2.01
CA ILE A 152 -8.73 -10.30 3.19
C ILE A 152 -8.59 -8.83 2.83
N GLY A 153 -9.67 -8.06 3.03
CA GLY A 153 -9.65 -6.61 3.16
C GLY A 153 -9.56 -6.18 4.63
N VAL A 154 -9.01 -4.99 4.88
CA VAL A 154 -8.93 -4.42 6.23
C VAL A 154 -9.78 -3.15 6.28
N MET A 155 -10.69 -3.09 7.25
CA MET A 155 -11.52 -1.92 7.52
C MET A 155 -11.03 -1.24 8.79
N VAL A 156 -10.88 0.09 8.73
CA VAL A 156 -10.39 0.89 9.86
C VAL A 156 -11.48 1.85 10.30
N ASN A 157 -11.86 1.80 11.57
CA ASN A 157 -12.78 2.77 12.15
C ASN A 157 -12.04 4.09 12.38
N ILE A 158 -12.42 5.17 11.69
CA ILE A 158 -11.72 6.46 11.76
C ILE A 158 -11.81 7.10 13.15
N ARG A 159 -12.83 6.77 13.96
CA ARG A 159 -13.01 7.35 15.31
C ARG A 159 -12.19 6.62 16.38
N THR A 160 -12.15 5.29 16.34
CA THR A 160 -11.45 4.47 17.36
C THR A 160 -10.08 3.97 16.89
N LEU A 161 -9.80 4.10 15.59
CA LEU A 161 -8.68 3.50 14.87
C LEU A 161 -8.61 1.97 14.96
N GLU A 162 -9.68 1.31 15.42
CA GLU A 162 -9.78 -0.15 15.45
C GLU A 162 -9.84 -0.74 14.04
N CYS A 163 -9.18 -1.89 13.89
CA CYS A 163 -9.05 -2.57 12.60
C CYS A 163 -9.85 -3.87 12.65
N GLU A 164 -10.69 -4.09 11.64
CA GLU A 164 -11.46 -5.31 11.44
C GLU A 164 -11.06 -5.95 10.10
N ILE A 165 -10.89 -7.27 10.09
CA ILE A 165 -10.69 -8.02 8.85
C ILE A 165 -12.03 -8.34 8.21
N ARG A 166 -12.10 -8.19 6.89
CA ARG A 166 -13.24 -8.63 6.07
C ARG A 166 -12.70 -9.63 5.06
N ALA A 167 -12.94 -10.91 5.33
CA ALA A 167 -12.64 -11.97 4.39
C ALA A 167 -13.74 -12.04 3.34
N GLU A 168 -13.35 -12.03 2.07
CA GLU A 168 -14.25 -12.28 0.95
C GLU A 168 -14.04 -13.73 0.49
N ALA A 169 -15.10 -14.37 -0.03
CA ALA A 169 -14.96 -15.72 -0.59
C ALA A 169 -13.94 -15.66 -1.75
N PRO A 170 -13.05 -16.67 -1.89
CA PRO A 170 -12.11 -16.70 -3.00
C PRO A 170 -12.90 -16.61 -4.31
N PRO A 171 -12.53 -15.70 -5.24
CA PRO A 171 -13.19 -15.64 -6.52
C PRO A 171 -13.06 -17.00 -7.21
N PRO A 172 -14.08 -17.45 -7.95
CA PRO A 172 -13.98 -18.69 -8.71
C PRO A 172 -12.75 -18.61 -9.64
N PRO A 173 -12.03 -19.73 -9.83
CA PRO A 173 -10.85 -19.73 -10.70
C PRO A 173 -11.25 -19.21 -12.08
N LEU A 174 -10.51 -18.21 -12.57
CA LEU A 174 -10.70 -17.65 -13.91
C LEU A 174 -10.63 -18.81 -14.92
N GLN A 175 -11.76 -19.17 -15.52
CA GLN A 175 -11.78 -20.11 -16.63
C GLN A 175 -11.15 -19.42 -17.84
N ILE A 176 -9.90 -19.74 -18.12
CA ILE A 176 -9.23 -19.32 -19.35
C ILE A 176 -9.82 -20.16 -20.48
N ALA A 177 -10.82 -19.62 -21.19
CA ALA A 177 -11.30 -20.24 -22.41
C ALA A 177 -10.27 -20.02 -23.52
N ALA A 178 -9.76 -21.12 -24.11
CA ALA A 178 -8.99 -21.05 -25.33
C ALA A 178 -9.90 -20.52 -26.46
N ILE A 179 -9.46 -19.47 -27.15
CA ILE A 179 -10.17 -18.93 -28.32
C ILE A 179 -10.24 -20.06 -29.37
N PRO A 180 -11.42 -20.42 -29.90
CA PRO A 180 -11.50 -21.33 -31.03
C PRO A 180 -10.78 -20.72 -32.23
N TYR A 181 -9.87 -21.50 -32.81
CA TYR A 181 -9.04 -21.14 -33.96
C TYR A 181 -9.90 -20.53 -35.08
N TRP A 182 -9.76 -19.23 -35.37
CA TRP A 182 -10.45 -18.60 -36.50
C TRP A 182 -9.69 -18.95 -37.80
N PRO A 183 -10.29 -19.67 -38.75
CA PRO A 183 -9.60 -20.15 -39.96
C PRO A 183 -9.46 -19.00 -40.98
N GLY A 184 -8.63 -18.01 -40.65
CA GLY A 184 -8.39 -16.85 -41.51
C GLY A 184 -7.40 -15.80 -40.99
N CYS A 185 -7.00 -15.85 -39.71
CA CYS A 185 -6.10 -14.84 -39.15
C CYS A 185 -4.64 -15.33 -39.13
N LYS A 186 -3.81 -14.83 -40.06
CA LYS A 186 -2.34 -15.04 -40.07
C LYS A 186 -1.60 -14.08 -39.11
N CYS A 187 -2.18 -13.80 -37.94
CA CYS A 187 -1.54 -12.98 -36.92
C CYS A 187 -1.35 -13.85 -35.67
N ASN A 188 -0.11 -14.23 -35.41
CA ASN A 188 0.28 -15.00 -34.24
C ASN A 188 0.29 -14.05 -33.03
N ALA A 189 -0.87 -13.83 -32.43
CA ALA A 189 -1.01 -13.00 -31.24
C ALA A 189 -1.75 -13.79 -30.16
N ASN A 190 -0.98 -14.31 -29.19
CA ASN A 190 -1.50 -14.79 -27.91
C ASN A 190 -2.06 -13.57 -27.13
N LEU A 191 -3.25 -13.12 -27.50
CA LEU A 191 -4.01 -12.11 -26.76
C LEU A 191 -4.99 -12.84 -25.84
N LEU A 192 -4.64 -12.91 -24.56
CA LEU A 192 -5.49 -13.39 -23.48
C LEU A 192 -6.52 -12.31 -23.16
N THR A 193 -7.81 -12.65 -23.19
CA THR A 193 -8.89 -11.76 -22.73
C THR A 193 -9.65 -12.47 -21.61
N ILE A 194 -9.92 -11.73 -20.53
CA ILE A 194 -10.74 -12.21 -19.41
C ILE A 194 -12.20 -12.10 -19.86
N LEU A 195 -12.94 -13.22 -19.85
CA LEU A 195 -14.38 -13.23 -20.06
C LEU A 195 -15.07 -12.82 -18.75
N GLU A 196 -15.89 -11.77 -18.79
CA GLU A 196 -16.80 -11.45 -17.69
C GLU A 196 -17.90 -12.53 -17.60
N PRO A 197 -18.33 -12.92 -16.39
CA PRO A 197 -19.43 -13.87 -16.24
C PRO A 197 -20.75 -13.22 -16.67
N ASP A 198 -21.53 -13.93 -17.47
CA ASP A 198 -22.87 -13.52 -17.91
C ASP A 198 -23.76 -13.22 -16.68
N ILE A 199 -24.16 -11.95 -16.54
CA ILE A 199 -25.18 -11.54 -15.58
C ILE A 199 -26.54 -11.99 -16.16
N PRO A 200 -27.31 -12.87 -15.49
CA PRO A 200 -28.63 -13.23 -15.97
C PRO A 200 -29.55 -12.02 -15.86
N SER A 201 -30.10 -11.57 -16.99
CA SER A 201 -31.21 -10.63 -17.01
C SER A 201 -32.47 -11.33 -16.48
N GLY A 202 -32.84 -11.02 -15.23
CA GLY A 202 -34.09 -11.42 -14.58
C GLY A 202 -34.65 -10.28 -13.76
#